data_AF-A0A519E551-F1
#
_entry.id   AF-A0A519E551-F1
#
_cell.length_a   1.000
_cell.length_b   1.000
_cell.length_c   1.000
_cell.angle_alpha   90.00
_cell.angle_beta   90.00
_cell.angle_gamma   90.00
#
_symmetry.space_group_name_H-M   'P 1'
#
loop_
_entity.id
_entity.type
_entity.pdbx_description
1 polymer ?
#
loop_
_entity_poly.entity_id
_entity_poly.type
_entity_poly.pdbx_seq_one_letter_code
_entity_poly.pdbx_strand_id
1 'polypeptide(L)'
;MPAISILVDGEPVATAHTEGLSVLSAHVQGSRSDEEFASVDLHGTTTEASTFLIWIGSLTLQQGQQVEVRFLEAGETAPPGKTIEELFPDEADDEEQDDEPSMASVFEEICARPLHRAGYGLTFSSSAGLAFEGRTGEDDHAFSLHVAWNMHRPDRAHFSLRAYTLDELESRTSRDMVRDYLQAPCTVKLRISA
;
A
#
# COMPACT_ATOMS: atom_id res chain seq x y z
N MET A 1 0.33 18.76 12.73
CA MET A 1 0.53 18.58 11.27
C MET A 1 -0.24 17.37 10.82
N PRO A 2 -0.76 17.35 9.57
CA PRO A 2 -1.49 16.20 9.07
C PRO A 2 -0.69 14.91 9.22
N ALA A 3 -1.40 13.79 9.33
CA ALA A 3 -0.77 12.48 9.50
C ALA A 3 -1.58 11.39 8.81
N ILE A 4 -0.90 10.34 8.35
CA ILE A 4 -1.52 9.09 7.92
C ILE A 4 -1.33 8.08 9.05
N SER A 5 -2.44 7.46 9.49
CA SER A 5 -2.47 6.44 10.53
C SER A 5 -3.09 5.15 10.00
N ILE A 6 -2.46 4.02 10.29
CA ILE A 6 -2.87 2.68 9.88
C ILE A 6 -3.33 1.90 11.10
N LEU A 7 -4.54 1.35 11.01
CA LEU A 7 -5.07 0.41 11.99
C LEU A 7 -5.47 -0.88 11.29
N VAL A 8 -5.30 -2.01 11.96
CA VAL A 8 -5.76 -3.33 11.52
C VAL A 8 -6.72 -3.87 12.57
N ASP A 9 -7.95 -4.17 12.17
CA ASP A 9 -9.04 -4.58 13.05
C ASP A 9 -9.29 -3.63 14.23
N GLY A 10 -8.96 -2.34 14.05
CA GLY A 10 -9.10 -1.30 15.06
C GLY A 10 -7.87 -1.10 15.96
N GLU A 11 -6.85 -1.95 15.85
CA GLU A 11 -5.59 -1.82 16.58
C GLU A 11 -4.60 -0.92 15.81
N PRO A 12 -4.01 0.11 16.42
CA PRO A 12 -3.06 0.99 15.76
C PRO A 12 -1.75 0.25 15.45
N VAL A 13 -1.31 0.35 14.19
CA VAL A 13 -0.05 -0.24 13.72
C VAL A 13 1.04 0.82 13.63
N ALA A 14 0.77 1.90 12.90
CA ALA A 14 1.69 3.01 12.74
C ALA A 14 0.96 4.32 12.43
N THR A 15 1.58 5.43 12.81
CA THR A 15 1.19 6.79 12.41
C THR A 15 2.44 7.53 11.96
N ALA A 16 2.34 8.29 10.87
CA ALA A 16 3.40 9.14 10.37
C ALA A 16 2.83 10.53 10.07
N HIS A 17 3.38 11.57 10.69
CA HIS A 17 3.04 12.96 10.33
C HIS A 17 3.80 13.40 9.08
N THR A 18 3.27 14.39 8.39
CA THR A 18 3.78 14.86 7.10
C THR A 18 4.92 15.90 7.23
N GLU A 19 5.48 16.08 8.42
CA GLU A 19 6.54 17.08 8.65
C GLU A 19 7.86 16.59 8.07
N GLY A 20 8.53 17.46 7.30
CA GLY A 20 9.79 17.11 6.65
C GLY A 20 9.67 16.05 5.54
N LEU A 21 8.44 15.67 5.15
CA LEU A 21 8.18 14.69 4.08
C LEU A 21 7.76 15.38 2.78
N SER A 22 8.24 14.86 1.65
CA SER A 22 7.78 15.21 0.31
C SER A 22 6.58 14.37 -0.12
N VAL A 23 6.57 13.09 0.26
CA VAL A 23 5.51 12.10 0.00
C VAL A 23 5.36 11.19 1.23
N LEU A 24 4.11 10.77 1.50
CA LEU A 24 3.77 9.73 2.47
C LEU A 24 2.66 8.85 1.87
N SER A 25 2.90 7.56 1.80
CA SER A 25 2.03 6.60 1.12
C SER A 25 1.77 5.37 1.97
N ALA A 26 0.51 4.94 2.00
CA ALA A 26 0.08 3.67 2.55
C ALA A 26 -0.47 2.79 1.43
N HIS A 27 -0.06 1.53 1.42
CA HIS A 27 -0.53 0.56 0.44
C HIS A 27 -1.12 -0.65 1.15
N VAL A 28 -2.22 -1.16 0.62
CA VAL A 28 -2.78 -2.47 0.96
C VAL A 28 -2.87 -3.25 -0.33
N GLN A 29 -2.27 -4.42 -0.40
CA GLN A 29 -2.19 -5.19 -1.64
C GLN A 29 -2.30 -6.68 -1.39
N GLY A 30 -2.69 -7.41 -2.42
CA GLY A 30 -2.67 -8.87 -2.40
C GLY A 30 -2.72 -9.43 -3.81
N SER A 31 -1.90 -10.45 -4.06
CA SER A 31 -1.91 -11.22 -5.31
C SER A 31 -2.41 -12.64 -5.10
N ARG A 32 -2.98 -13.22 -6.14
CA ARG A 32 -3.37 -14.63 -6.13
C ARG A 32 -2.17 -15.59 -6.11
N SER A 33 -0.99 -15.13 -6.50
CA SER A 33 0.25 -15.92 -6.56
C SER A 33 1.12 -15.85 -5.32
N ASP A 34 0.87 -14.91 -4.41
CA ASP A 34 1.67 -14.77 -3.19
C ASP A 34 1.20 -15.78 -2.14
N GLU A 35 2.11 -16.27 -1.30
CA GLU A 35 1.73 -17.17 -0.20
C GLU A 35 0.93 -16.42 0.86
N GLU A 36 1.36 -15.21 1.22
CA GLU A 36 0.64 -14.29 2.10
C GLU A 36 -0.70 -13.88 1.50
N PHE A 37 -1.75 -13.78 2.31
CA PHE A 37 -3.09 -13.45 1.81
C PHE A 37 -3.18 -12.01 1.29
N ALA A 38 -2.68 -11.05 2.04
CA ALA A 38 -2.50 -9.66 1.65
C ALA A 38 -1.46 -9.02 2.57
N SER A 39 -1.02 -7.81 2.28
CA SER A 39 -0.13 -7.03 3.12
C SER A 39 -0.53 -5.56 3.18
N VAL A 40 -0.06 -4.87 4.22
CA VAL A 40 -0.10 -3.41 4.34
C VAL A 40 1.30 -2.87 4.59
N ASP A 41 1.63 -1.75 3.95
CA ASP A 41 2.87 -1.01 4.14
C ASP A 41 2.61 0.50 4.27
N LEU A 42 3.57 1.20 4.88
CA LEU A 42 3.55 2.64 5.10
C LEU A 42 4.97 3.17 4.97
N HIS A 43 5.17 4.04 3.99
CA HIS A 43 6.48 4.57 3.64
C HIS A 43 6.37 6.02 3.13
N GLY A 44 7.51 6.68 2.99
CA GLY A 44 7.56 8.08 2.59
C GLY A 44 8.98 8.53 2.28
N THR A 45 9.10 9.77 1.83
CA THR A 45 10.38 10.34 1.42
C THR A 45 10.58 11.70 2.06
N THR A 46 11.77 11.98 2.60
CA THR A 46 12.07 13.28 3.21
C THR A 46 12.29 14.38 2.17
N THR A 47 12.13 15.65 2.55
CA THR A 47 12.38 16.79 1.65
C THR A 47 13.85 17.16 1.51
N GLU A 48 14.62 17.07 2.60
CA GLU A 48 15.98 17.62 2.65
C GLU A 48 17.04 16.70 2.03
N ALA A 49 16.87 15.38 2.17
CA ALA A 49 17.85 14.38 1.71
C ALA A 49 17.26 13.37 0.72
N SER A 50 15.96 13.47 0.39
CA SER A 50 15.23 12.44 -0.38
C SER A 50 15.39 11.03 0.20
N THR A 51 15.60 10.94 1.52
CA THR A 51 15.75 9.67 2.23
C THR A 51 14.42 8.93 2.24
N PHE A 52 14.43 7.66 1.87
CA PHE A 52 13.28 6.79 1.97
C PHE A 52 13.11 6.30 3.41
N LEU A 53 11.90 6.45 3.95
CA LEU A 53 11.55 6.05 5.31
C LEU A 53 10.43 5.02 5.27
N ILE A 54 10.55 4.00 6.12
CA ILE A 54 9.65 2.87 6.25
C ILE A 54 9.12 2.84 7.67
N TRP A 55 7.82 2.94 7.84
CA TRP A 55 7.12 2.76 9.13
C TRP A 55 6.51 1.36 9.25
N ILE A 56 6.05 0.81 8.14
CA ILE A 56 5.59 -0.57 8.01
C ILE A 56 6.22 -1.10 6.71
N GLY A 57 7.14 -2.07 6.81
CA GLY A 57 7.80 -2.64 5.62
C GLY A 57 6.90 -3.57 4.83
N SER A 58 6.29 -4.54 5.52
CA SER A 58 5.20 -5.35 5.00
C SER A 58 4.56 -6.07 6.19
N LEU A 59 3.34 -5.69 6.57
CA LEU A 59 2.57 -6.38 7.59
C LEU A 59 1.56 -7.31 6.91
N THR A 60 1.74 -8.62 7.08
CA THR A 60 0.83 -9.63 6.54
C THR A 60 -0.56 -9.52 7.17
N LEU A 61 -1.58 -9.54 6.31
CA LEU A 61 -2.99 -9.54 6.65
C LEU A 61 -3.57 -10.94 6.46
N GLN A 62 -4.43 -11.34 7.38
CA GLN A 62 -5.22 -12.56 7.32
C GLN A 62 -6.56 -12.32 6.61
N GLN A 63 -7.17 -13.39 6.13
CA GLN A 63 -8.51 -13.33 5.56
C GLN A 63 -9.53 -12.77 6.58
N GLY A 64 -10.35 -11.83 6.14
CA GLY A 64 -11.42 -11.21 6.93
C GLY A 64 -10.99 -9.96 7.68
N GLN A 65 -9.68 -9.67 7.74
CA GLN A 65 -9.18 -8.48 8.43
C GLN A 65 -9.60 -7.19 7.71
N GLN A 66 -9.73 -6.14 8.50
CA GLN A 66 -10.05 -4.80 8.04
C GLN A 66 -8.87 -3.85 8.28
N VAL A 67 -8.38 -3.25 7.22
CA VAL A 67 -7.42 -2.13 7.30
C VAL A 67 -8.19 -0.82 7.32
N GLU A 68 -7.81 0.06 8.23
CA GLU A 68 -8.31 1.43 8.32
C GLU A 68 -7.15 2.41 8.14
N VAL A 69 -7.25 3.24 7.11
CA VAL A 69 -6.29 4.32 6.83
C VAL A 69 -6.96 5.64 7.17
N ARG A 70 -6.41 6.37 8.14
CA ARG A 70 -6.92 7.67 8.58
C ARG A 70 -6.00 8.77 8.08
N PHE A 71 -6.58 9.79 7.45
CA PHE A 71 -5.92 11.06 7.20
C PHE A 71 -6.37 12.06 8.26
N LEU A 72 -5.47 12.35 9.20
CA LEU A 72 -5.72 13.15 10.39
C LEU A 72 -5.29 14.60 10.17
N GLU A 73 -5.96 15.57 10.82
CA GLU A 73 -5.51 16.97 10.84
C GLU A 73 -4.21 17.15 11.65
N ALA A 74 -4.06 16.32 12.69
CA ALA A 74 -2.91 16.27 13.57
C ALA A 74 -2.64 14.82 14.02
N GLY A 75 -1.37 14.42 14.10
CA GLY A 75 -0.94 13.15 14.68
C GLY A 75 0.54 13.18 15.04
N GLU A 76 0.94 12.29 15.94
CA GLU A 76 2.35 12.06 16.30
C GLU A 76 2.88 10.85 15.55
N THR A 77 4.15 10.90 15.13
CA THR A 77 4.79 9.77 14.47
C THR A 77 5.09 8.70 15.50
N ALA A 78 4.57 7.50 15.28
CA ALA A 78 4.83 6.35 16.12
C ALA A 78 4.58 5.06 15.32
N PRO A 79 5.57 4.14 15.21
CA PRO A 79 6.98 4.32 15.62
C PRO A 79 7.71 5.37 14.75
N PRO A 80 8.96 5.75 15.08
CA PRO A 80 9.83 6.45 14.13
C PRO A 80 10.01 5.64 12.83
N GLY A 81 10.06 6.32 11.70
CA GLY A 81 10.39 5.68 10.42
C GLY A 81 11.85 5.25 10.38
N LYS A 82 12.13 4.15 9.71
CA LYS A 82 13.48 3.59 9.53
C LYS A 82 13.91 3.66 8.07
N THR A 83 15.19 3.84 7.85
CA THR A 83 15.85 3.69 6.55
C THR A 83 16.06 2.20 6.22
N ILE A 84 16.46 1.90 4.98
CA ILE A 84 16.77 0.51 4.57
C ILE A 84 17.98 0.01 5.37
N GLU A 85 18.99 0.84 5.52
CA GLU A 85 20.24 0.56 6.25
C GLU A 85 19.96 0.27 7.75
N GLU A 86 18.94 0.87 8.34
CA GLU A 86 18.53 0.58 9.72
C GLU A 86 17.72 -0.72 9.85
N LEU A 87 17.02 -1.13 8.79
CA LEU A 87 16.26 -2.39 8.74
C LEU A 87 17.17 -3.58 8.43
N PHE A 88 18.19 -3.36 7.61
CA PHE A 88 19.13 -4.37 7.11
C PHE A 88 20.58 -3.90 7.28
N PRO A 89 21.07 -3.79 8.52
CA PRO A 89 22.41 -3.24 8.79
C PRO A 89 23.56 -4.15 8.32
N ASP A 90 23.26 -5.42 8.06
CA ASP A 90 24.21 -6.45 7.63
C ASP A 90 24.17 -6.70 6.11
N GLU A 91 23.21 -6.10 5.39
CA GLU A 91 23.31 -5.99 3.93
C GLU A 91 24.36 -4.91 3.68
N ALA A 92 25.63 -5.34 3.56
CA ALA A 92 26.66 -4.47 3.04
C ALA A 92 26.22 -3.94 1.67
N ASP A 93 26.81 -2.83 1.21
CA ASP A 93 26.80 -2.46 -0.21
C ASP A 93 27.51 -3.57 -1.00
N ASP A 94 26.87 -4.74 -1.11
CA ASP A 94 27.27 -5.83 -1.96
C ASP A 94 26.99 -5.31 -3.38
N GLU A 95 27.96 -4.58 -3.93
CA GLU A 95 28.10 -4.26 -5.35
C GLU A 95 28.31 -5.54 -6.19
N GLU A 96 27.81 -6.69 -5.75
CA GLU A 96 27.55 -7.81 -6.63
C GLU A 96 26.41 -7.35 -7.54
N GLN A 97 26.81 -6.83 -8.71
CA GLN A 97 25.94 -6.73 -9.88
C GLN A 97 25.47 -8.14 -10.24
N ASP A 98 24.52 -8.67 -9.47
CA ASP A 98 23.62 -9.68 -10.00
C ASP A 98 23.00 -9.05 -11.25
N ASP A 99 23.09 -9.75 -12.38
CA ASP A 99 22.45 -9.33 -13.62
C ASP A 99 20.99 -9.04 -13.31
N GLU A 100 20.61 -7.75 -13.22
CA GLU A 100 19.24 -7.37 -12.90
C GLU A 100 18.32 -8.10 -13.88
N PRO A 101 17.41 -8.97 -13.39
CA PRO A 101 16.59 -9.76 -14.28
C PRO A 101 15.77 -8.81 -15.14
N SER A 102 15.78 -9.06 -16.46
CA SER A 102 14.99 -8.25 -17.37
C SER A 102 13.52 -8.23 -16.93
N MET A 103 12.81 -7.13 -17.18
CA MET A 103 11.39 -7.03 -16.82
C MET A 103 10.54 -8.15 -17.43
N ALA A 104 10.93 -8.66 -18.60
CA ALA A 104 10.31 -9.83 -19.23
C ALA A 104 10.54 -11.11 -18.41
N SER A 105 11.76 -11.34 -17.91
CA SER A 105 12.07 -12.49 -17.06
C SER A 105 11.34 -12.44 -15.72
N VAL A 106 11.22 -11.27 -15.11
CA VAL A 106 10.44 -11.07 -13.88
C VAL A 106 8.95 -11.37 -14.15
N PHE A 107 8.43 -10.94 -15.29
CA PHE A 107 7.04 -11.21 -15.67
C PHE A 107 6.78 -12.69 -15.94
N GLU A 108 7.69 -13.38 -16.64
CA GLU A 108 7.63 -14.83 -16.85
C GLU A 108 7.62 -15.59 -15.51
N GLU A 109 8.44 -15.16 -14.54
CA GLU A 109 8.44 -15.74 -13.20
C GLU A 109 7.09 -15.57 -12.50
N ILE A 110 6.52 -14.36 -12.53
CA ILE A 110 5.20 -14.07 -11.94
C ILE A 110 4.12 -14.96 -12.58
N CYS A 111 4.14 -15.11 -13.91
CA CYS A 111 3.19 -15.96 -14.63
C CYS A 111 3.33 -17.46 -14.30
N ALA A 112 4.52 -17.90 -13.92
CA ALA A 112 4.80 -19.29 -13.57
C ALA A 112 4.44 -19.64 -12.11
N ARG A 113 4.18 -18.64 -11.25
CA ARG A 113 3.85 -18.88 -9.84
C ARG A 113 2.49 -19.58 -9.69
N PRO A 114 2.37 -20.54 -8.76
CA PRO A 114 1.10 -21.20 -8.49
C PRO A 114 0.09 -20.19 -7.92
N LEU A 115 -1.19 -20.37 -8.28
CA LEU A 115 -2.26 -19.57 -7.70
C LEU A 115 -2.73 -20.20 -6.38
N HIS A 116 -2.63 -19.46 -5.29
CA HIS A 116 -3.03 -19.88 -3.95
C HIS A 116 -4.51 -19.61 -3.65
N ARG A 117 -5.19 -18.77 -4.46
CA ARG A 117 -6.58 -18.35 -4.23
C ARG A 117 -7.32 -17.97 -5.52
N ALA A 118 -8.65 -18.04 -5.45
CA ALA A 118 -9.54 -17.76 -6.58
C ALA A 118 -9.71 -16.25 -6.86
N GLY A 119 -9.59 -15.41 -5.83
CA GLY A 119 -9.75 -13.97 -5.91
C GLY A 119 -9.94 -13.35 -4.53
N TYR A 120 -10.42 -12.11 -4.50
CA TYR A 120 -10.66 -11.34 -3.28
C TYR A 120 -12.05 -10.72 -3.29
N GLY A 121 -12.75 -10.81 -2.17
CA GLY A 121 -13.88 -9.95 -1.84
C GLY A 121 -13.40 -8.69 -1.13
N LEU A 122 -13.84 -7.53 -1.62
CA LEU A 122 -13.41 -6.22 -1.17
C LEU A 122 -14.61 -5.41 -0.72
N THR A 123 -14.66 -5.06 0.56
CA THR A 123 -15.62 -4.10 1.10
C THR A 123 -14.88 -2.84 1.50
N PHE A 124 -15.19 -1.74 0.82
CA PHE A 124 -14.58 -0.44 1.02
C PHE A 124 -15.62 0.56 1.53
N SER A 125 -15.22 1.41 2.47
CA SER A 125 -16.01 2.57 2.89
C SER A 125 -15.14 3.75 3.26
N SER A 126 -15.65 4.95 3.08
CA SER A 126 -15.05 6.21 3.48
C SER A 126 -15.96 6.96 4.44
N SER A 127 -15.39 7.69 5.40
CA SER A 127 -16.15 8.63 6.23
C SER A 127 -16.79 9.77 5.43
N ALA A 128 -16.36 9.99 4.17
CA ALA A 128 -16.99 10.92 3.23
C ALA A 128 -18.27 10.35 2.56
N GLY A 129 -18.68 9.12 2.91
CA GLY A 129 -19.90 8.49 2.41
C GLY A 129 -19.71 7.63 1.15
N LEU A 130 -18.50 7.56 0.59
CA LEU A 130 -18.19 6.64 -0.50
C LEU A 130 -18.16 5.21 0.03
N ALA A 131 -18.86 4.30 -0.63
CA ALA A 131 -18.86 2.88 -0.29
C ALA A 131 -18.76 2.06 -1.58
N PHE A 132 -18.08 0.92 -1.47
CA PHE A 132 -17.93 -0.03 -2.55
C PHE A 132 -17.93 -1.44 -1.96
N GLU A 133 -18.63 -2.36 -2.62
CA GLU A 133 -18.58 -3.77 -2.31
C GLU A 133 -18.47 -4.52 -3.63
N GLY A 134 -17.46 -5.38 -3.74
CA GLY A 134 -17.21 -6.11 -4.97
C GLY A 134 -16.20 -7.22 -4.79
N ARG A 135 -15.85 -7.85 -5.90
CA ARG A 135 -14.85 -8.92 -5.95
C ARG A 135 -13.91 -8.69 -7.11
N THR A 136 -12.68 -9.17 -7.01
CA THR A 136 -11.79 -9.31 -8.16
C THR A 136 -12.39 -10.33 -9.13
N GLY A 137 -12.28 -10.08 -10.43
CA GLY A 137 -12.72 -10.99 -11.49
C GLY A 137 -11.85 -12.25 -11.57
N GLU A 138 -12.29 -13.21 -12.39
CA GLU A 138 -11.56 -14.47 -12.61
C GLU A 138 -10.20 -14.26 -13.30
N ASP A 139 -10.11 -13.21 -14.12
CA ASP A 139 -8.89 -12.82 -14.84
C ASP A 139 -8.00 -11.86 -14.04
N ASP A 140 -8.53 -11.27 -12.96
CA ASP A 140 -7.76 -10.37 -12.10
C ASP A 140 -6.71 -11.20 -11.34
N HIS A 141 -5.46 -10.74 -11.37
CA HIS A 141 -4.34 -11.38 -10.70
C HIS A 141 -4.19 -10.86 -9.27
N ALA A 142 -4.41 -9.55 -9.07
CA ALA A 142 -4.16 -8.89 -7.80
C ALA A 142 -5.01 -7.63 -7.64
N PHE A 143 -5.00 -7.06 -6.43
CA PHE A 143 -5.62 -5.79 -6.10
C PHE A 143 -4.67 -4.89 -5.32
N SER A 144 -4.94 -3.58 -5.33
CA SER A 144 -4.24 -2.63 -4.48
C SER A 144 -5.13 -1.46 -4.07
N LEU A 145 -5.09 -1.10 -2.78
CA LEU A 145 -5.51 0.19 -2.26
C LEU A 145 -4.25 1.01 -2.02
N HIS A 146 -4.18 2.19 -2.62
CA HIS A 146 -3.10 3.14 -2.40
C HIS A 146 -3.70 4.42 -1.82
N VAL A 147 -3.09 4.96 -0.76
CA VAL A 147 -3.42 6.27 -0.17
C VAL A 147 -2.13 7.07 -0.12
N ALA A 148 -2.07 8.21 -0.82
CA ALA A 148 -0.88 9.03 -0.94
C ALA A 148 -1.14 10.51 -0.61
N TRP A 149 -0.33 11.05 0.27
CA TRP A 149 -0.18 12.47 0.52
C TRP A 149 1.11 12.98 -0.14
N ASN A 150 1.12 14.24 -0.60
CA ASN A 150 2.33 14.90 -1.09
C ASN A 150 2.36 16.37 -0.68
N MET A 151 3.57 16.90 -0.50
CA MET A 151 3.80 18.26 0.01
C MET A 151 3.25 19.37 -0.89
N HIS A 152 3.04 19.10 -2.18
CA HIS A 152 2.50 20.10 -3.12
C HIS A 152 1.00 20.31 -2.98
N ARG A 153 0.29 19.36 -2.34
CA ARG A 153 -1.15 19.45 -2.04
C ARG A 153 -1.40 18.99 -0.60
N PRO A 154 -0.91 19.75 0.39
CA PRO A 154 -0.81 19.29 1.76
C PRO A 154 -2.18 19.12 2.45
N ASP A 155 -3.22 19.70 1.90
CA ASP A 155 -4.60 19.70 2.38
C ASP A 155 -5.38 18.42 2.03
N ARG A 156 -4.82 17.55 1.19
CA ARG A 156 -5.50 16.34 0.73
C ARG A 156 -4.57 15.15 0.49
N ALA A 157 -5.11 13.96 0.72
CA ALA A 157 -4.53 12.69 0.24
C ALA A 157 -5.33 12.18 -0.96
N HIS A 158 -4.68 11.57 -1.94
CA HIS A 158 -5.35 10.81 -2.99
C HIS A 158 -5.51 9.37 -2.52
N PHE A 159 -6.59 8.69 -2.91
CA PHE A 159 -6.63 7.24 -2.84
C PHE A 159 -7.19 6.59 -4.09
N SER A 160 -6.78 5.35 -4.34
CA SER A 160 -7.32 4.50 -5.40
C SER A 160 -7.34 3.04 -4.97
N LEU A 161 -8.48 2.38 -5.14
CA LEU A 161 -8.62 0.93 -5.09
C LEU A 161 -8.66 0.40 -6.52
N ARG A 162 -7.80 -0.56 -6.83
CA ARG A 162 -7.59 -1.12 -8.17
C ARG A 162 -7.58 -2.63 -8.11
N ALA A 163 -7.97 -3.24 -9.22
CA ALA A 163 -7.63 -4.62 -9.55
C ALA A 163 -6.89 -4.62 -10.90
N TYR A 164 -6.04 -5.60 -11.10
CA TYR A 164 -5.26 -5.72 -12.33
C TYR A 164 -5.08 -7.18 -12.73
N THR A 165 -5.19 -7.42 -14.03
CA THR A 165 -4.80 -8.66 -14.71
C THR A 165 -3.28 -8.71 -14.91
N LEU A 166 -2.75 -9.87 -15.32
CA LEU A 166 -1.33 -9.97 -15.70
C LEU A 166 -1.00 -9.12 -16.93
N ASP A 167 -1.88 -9.09 -17.94
CA ASP A 167 -1.70 -8.25 -19.14
C ASP A 167 -1.68 -6.74 -18.80
N GLU A 168 -2.52 -6.33 -17.86
CA GLU A 168 -2.52 -4.96 -17.34
C GLU A 168 -1.24 -4.65 -16.56
N LEU A 169 -0.72 -5.60 -15.78
CA LEU A 169 0.56 -5.47 -15.09
C LEU A 169 1.73 -5.30 -16.08
N GLU A 170 1.77 -6.11 -17.15
CA GLU A 170 2.80 -6.00 -18.21
C GLU A 170 2.73 -4.65 -18.93
N SER A 171 1.52 -4.22 -19.28
CA SER A 171 1.28 -2.94 -19.97
C SER A 171 1.32 -1.72 -19.05
N ARG A 172 1.54 -1.91 -17.74
CA ARG A 172 1.49 -0.87 -16.69
C ARG A 172 0.18 -0.09 -16.67
N THR A 173 -0.92 -0.76 -16.99
CA THR A 173 -2.27 -0.25 -16.89
C THR A 173 -2.99 -0.88 -15.69
N SER A 174 -4.11 -0.30 -15.28
CA SER A 174 -4.94 -0.89 -14.22
C SER A 174 -6.35 -0.29 -14.28
N ARG A 175 -7.32 -1.06 -13.80
CA ARG A 175 -8.70 -0.62 -13.68
C ARG A 175 -8.97 -0.07 -12.28
N ASP A 176 -9.27 1.23 -12.20
CA ASP A 176 -9.76 1.86 -10.97
C ASP A 176 -11.15 1.28 -10.63
N MET A 177 -11.27 0.67 -9.45
CA MET A 177 -12.55 0.25 -8.87
C MET A 177 -13.19 1.41 -8.10
N VAL A 178 -12.36 2.15 -7.36
CA VAL A 178 -12.74 3.35 -6.61
C VAL A 178 -11.57 4.32 -6.63
N ARG A 179 -11.84 5.62 -6.79
CA ARG A 179 -10.81 6.66 -6.71
C ARG A 179 -11.41 7.97 -6.24
N ASP A 180 -10.79 8.61 -5.26
CA ASP A 180 -11.16 9.95 -4.81
C ASP A 180 -10.02 10.62 -4.03
N TYR A 181 -10.31 11.74 -3.38
CA TYR A 181 -9.43 12.46 -2.47
C TYR A 181 -9.99 12.46 -1.04
N LEU A 182 -9.10 12.37 -0.06
CA LEU A 182 -9.39 12.53 1.37
C LEU A 182 -9.00 13.95 1.78
N GLN A 183 -9.93 14.66 2.42
CA GLN A 183 -9.62 15.87 3.18
C GLN A 183 -9.59 15.52 4.67
N ALA A 184 -8.57 15.98 5.40
CA ALA A 184 -8.50 15.71 6.83
C ALA A 184 -9.64 16.45 7.59
N PRO A 185 -10.24 15.83 8.62
CA PRO A 185 -10.10 14.44 9.03
C PRO A 185 -10.97 13.52 8.17
N CYS A 186 -10.39 12.48 7.60
CA CYS A 186 -11.13 11.46 6.85
C CYS A 186 -10.52 10.07 7.05
N THR A 187 -11.33 9.05 6.82
CA THR A 187 -10.96 7.66 7.02
C THR A 187 -11.44 6.83 5.84
N VAL A 188 -10.60 5.91 5.38
CA VAL A 188 -10.99 4.83 4.48
C VAL A 188 -10.79 3.49 5.18
N LYS A 189 -11.70 2.56 4.94
CA LYS A 189 -11.69 1.21 5.50
C LYS A 189 -11.79 0.23 4.36
N LEU A 190 -10.93 -0.78 4.36
CA LEU A 190 -10.96 -1.89 3.43
C LEU A 190 -10.98 -3.19 4.21
N ARG A 191 -12.03 -3.99 4.03
CA ARG A 191 -12.08 -5.38 4.48
C ARG A 191 -11.78 -6.30 3.31
N ILE A 192 -10.88 -7.25 3.54
CA ILE A 192 -10.41 -8.20 2.52
C ILE A 192 -10.91 -9.59 2.91
N SER A 193 -11.60 -10.26 1.99
CA SER A 193 -12.16 -11.60 2.16
C SER A 193 -11.81 -12.46 0.95
N ALA A 194 -12.02 -13.78 1.04
CA ALA A 194 -11.82 -14.70 -0.08
C ALA A 194 -12.98 -14.66 -1.10
#